data_AF-A0A9D2YC45-F1
#
_entry.id   AF-A0A9D2YC45-F1
#
_cell.length_a   1.000
_cell.length_b   1.000
_cell.length_c   1.000
_cell.angle_alpha   90.00
_cell.angle_beta   90.00
_cell.angle_gamma   90.00
#
_symmetry.space_group_name_H-M   'P 1'
#
loop_
_entity.id
_entity.type
_entity.pdbx_description
1 polymer ?
#
loop_
_entity_poly.entity_id
_entity_poly.type
_entity_poly.pdbx_seq_one_letter_code
_entity_poly.pdbx_strand_id
1 'polypeptide(L)'
;MRRHALVCLFLQLTFELCSCTNIQLPYGSTVKLPCFSSESYFSGENIIWKFNGQNLTQSLSSARAVDNGLHISISPVTAASEGEYVCLTQVNDIELTRGFNLSVLSLHSTITVTSGTNVHLPCHIPSSSVVSSNALWFKDTGDSKRTQLNLEDDPTDEKKVDLLYPMDHDQSIIIRQAFTDDSGVYSCESAEGERLHTINLIVEDSAPPLLSCKDLNDVLDLCKEEESRTAEPILRESMTEFSMRLYSHFKDEHPRNNLLFSPVSINGILSHLLLGANGETRKALERAMCLPHDFHCVHSQMRKQRERMSFSLQMASQIFYNSQMNLSDAFTNLSIQYYEAEPVKLLKTSEENTKLINDWVANKTKNKIPKLLEQVSPSTQLMLLNAVSFSGEWKFQFNDKPKKRDFIKLNGDRVKVPLLYHSKYLATMMYVVEMKAQVAKFSLTGDNSLYILLPHSNTEADLQQVEKRMTDGNVRQMMEHLRAAAPQNIEVTLPQIKLDVEPNMITLIKKLGLSSLFEGASLSCLQPGGDLVLDDIKHKAFLALTKHGVEAGAVTTLSFSRSLPSFSALRPFIMMLWNDEANVPLFVGRVMEP
;
A
#
# COMPACT_ATOMS: atom_id res chain seq x y z
N MET A 1 -2.35 67.99 17.69
CA MET A 1 -3.32 67.18 18.45
C MET A 1 -3.56 65.87 17.71
N ARG A 2 -3.44 64.74 18.44
CA ARG A 2 -3.83 63.36 18.10
C ARG A 2 -3.44 62.81 16.71
N ARG A 3 -2.49 61.87 16.70
CA ARG A 3 -2.60 60.61 15.94
C ARG A 3 -2.05 59.46 16.75
N HIS A 4 -2.88 58.43 16.90
CA HIS A 4 -2.57 57.11 17.45
C HIS A 4 -1.83 56.24 16.42
N ALA A 5 -1.17 55.21 16.96
CA ALA A 5 -0.73 53.96 16.34
C ALA A 5 0.58 53.98 15.53
N LEU A 6 1.66 53.51 16.18
CA LEU A 6 2.38 52.30 15.77
C LEU A 6 3.19 51.82 17.00
N VAL A 7 2.71 50.76 17.64
CA VAL A 7 3.33 49.42 17.64
C VAL A 7 4.54 49.35 18.56
N CYS A 8 4.31 48.63 19.66
CA CYS A 8 5.25 48.14 20.65
C CYS A 8 6.52 47.55 20.01
N LEU A 9 7.58 48.36 19.95
CA LEU A 9 8.95 47.88 20.12
C LEU A 9 9.29 48.03 21.59
N PHE A 10 10.08 47.08 22.11
CA PHE A 10 10.50 46.91 23.52
C PHE A 10 9.61 45.99 24.36
N LEU A 11 9.66 44.70 24.03
CA LEU A 11 9.58 43.64 25.02
C LEU A 11 10.70 42.62 24.76
N GLN A 12 11.41 42.30 25.85
CA GLN A 12 12.29 41.15 26.07
C GLN A 12 13.76 41.24 25.63
N LEU A 13 14.51 42.06 26.37
CA LEU A 13 15.85 41.73 26.83
C LEU A 13 15.72 40.82 28.06
N THR A 14 15.64 39.51 27.86
CA THR A 14 15.99 38.49 28.86
C THR A 14 16.64 37.33 28.12
N PHE A 15 17.93 37.14 28.41
CA PHE A 15 18.77 36.04 27.98
C PHE A 15 18.12 34.68 28.28
N GLU A 16 17.78 33.92 27.24
CA GLU A 16 17.75 32.45 27.27
C GLU A 16 18.93 31.95 26.43
N LEU A 17 20.11 31.86 27.04
CA LEU A 17 21.24 31.07 26.52
C LEU A 17 21.16 29.69 27.16
N CYS A 18 20.67 28.70 26.40
CA CYS A 18 21.05 27.28 26.40
C CYS A 18 19.90 26.44 25.81
N SER A 19 19.81 26.36 24.49
CA SER A 19 18.98 25.34 23.82
C SER A 19 19.81 24.09 23.59
N CYS A 20 19.83 23.17 24.56
CA CYS A 20 20.30 21.81 24.30
C CYS A 20 19.32 21.15 23.32
N THR A 21 19.81 20.80 22.13
CA THR A 21 19.00 20.15 21.10
C THR A 21 18.97 18.65 21.37
N ASN A 22 17.80 18.10 21.70
CA ASN A 22 17.64 16.65 21.86
C ASN A 22 17.52 15.98 20.48
N ILE A 23 18.34 14.97 20.21
CA ILE A 23 18.36 14.22 18.94
C ILE A 23 18.21 12.74 19.24
N GLN A 24 17.21 12.10 18.64
CA GLN A 24 17.01 10.66 18.67
C GLN A 24 17.57 10.03 17.40
N LEU A 25 18.43 9.03 17.54
CA LEU A 25 19.11 8.40 16.41
C LEU A 25 18.92 6.88 16.44
N PRO A 26 18.68 6.24 15.28
CA PRO A 26 18.70 4.79 15.19
C PRO A 26 20.10 4.24 15.47
N TYR A 27 20.19 3.11 16.17
CA TYR A 27 21.44 2.38 16.35
C TYR A 27 22.08 2.00 14.98
N GLY A 28 23.40 2.12 14.86
CA GLY A 28 24.16 1.85 13.63
C GLY A 28 24.16 2.98 12.59
N SER A 29 23.38 4.04 12.79
CA SER A 29 23.33 5.18 11.87
C SER A 29 24.61 6.04 11.91
N THR A 30 24.73 6.97 10.97
CA THR A 30 25.78 8.00 10.98
C THR A 30 25.12 9.36 11.16
N VAL A 31 25.57 10.14 12.13
CA VAL A 31 25.11 11.52 12.34
C VAL A 31 26.27 12.51 12.21
N LYS A 32 25.99 13.68 11.65
CA LYS A 32 26.88 14.83 11.66
C LYS A 32 26.22 15.99 12.41
N LEU A 33 26.79 16.40 13.54
CA LEU A 33 26.28 17.53 14.31
C LEU A 33 27.05 18.80 13.94
N PRO A 34 26.37 19.87 13.51
CA PRO A 34 27.01 21.12 13.16
C PRO A 34 27.25 22.00 14.40
N CYS A 35 28.42 22.62 14.48
CA CYS A 35 28.61 23.77 15.37
C CYS A 35 27.99 25.05 14.74
N PHE A 36 28.43 26.25 15.12
CA PHE A 36 27.86 27.52 14.63
C PHE A 36 28.17 27.71 13.14
N SER A 37 27.17 27.51 12.28
CA SER A 37 27.30 27.59 10.82
C SER A 37 27.05 29.01 10.28
N SER A 38 28.12 29.78 10.10
CA SER A 38 28.21 30.71 8.96
C SER A 38 29.69 30.82 8.56
N GLU A 39 30.01 30.40 7.35
CA GLU A 39 31.38 30.31 6.79
C GLU A 39 32.13 31.66 6.68
N SER A 40 31.60 32.76 7.23
CA SER A 40 32.19 34.09 7.12
C SER A 40 32.79 34.66 8.41
N TYR A 41 32.69 33.99 9.57
CA TYR A 41 33.12 34.57 10.86
C TYR A 41 34.07 33.73 11.73
N PHE A 42 34.26 32.44 11.45
CA PHE A 42 35.00 31.54 12.34
C PHE A 42 36.12 30.81 11.60
N SER A 43 37.37 30.97 12.05
CA SER A 43 38.44 30.02 11.74
C SER A 43 38.28 28.81 12.65
N GLY A 44 38.08 27.61 12.08
CA GLY A 44 37.81 26.37 12.84
C GLY A 44 38.88 25.99 13.89
N GLU A 45 40.03 26.67 13.91
CA GLU A 45 41.15 26.44 14.83
C GLU A 45 40.81 26.69 16.32
N ASN A 46 39.70 27.36 16.65
CA ASN A 46 39.28 27.66 18.02
C ASN A 46 38.02 26.92 18.49
N ILE A 47 37.68 25.77 17.88
CA ILE A 47 36.50 24.98 18.24
C ILE A 47 36.90 23.77 19.09
N ILE A 48 36.30 23.64 20.28
CA ILE A 48 36.51 22.50 21.18
C ILE A 48 35.20 21.72 21.33
N TRP A 49 35.24 20.41 21.12
CA TRP A 49 34.13 19.51 21.39
C TRP A 49 34.33 18.74 22.69
N LYS A 50 33.27 18.69 23.51
CA LYS A 50 33.18 17.88 24.71
C LYS A 50 32.06 16.86 24.60
N PHE A 51 32.29 15.65 25.11
CA PHE A 51 31.28 14.62 25.32
C PHE A 51 31.18 14.32 26.82
N ASN A 52 29.98 14.44 27.39
CA ASN A 52 29.71 14.32 28.83
C ASN A 52 30.72 15.11 29.69
N GLY A 53 31.04 16.32 29.24
CA GLY A 53 31.98 17.22 29.93
C GLY A 53 33.48 16.96 29.69
N GLN A 54 33.87 15.88 29.00
CA GLN A 54 35.27 15.56 28.68
C GLN A 54 35.64 15.90 27.24
N ASN A 55 36.88 16.33 27.00
CA ASN A 55 37.35 16.62 25.64
C ASN A 55 37.30 15.35 24.77
N LEU A 56 36.74 15.50 23.57
CA LEU A 56 36.42 14.37 22.70
C LEU A 56 37.64 13.55 22.23
N THR A 57 38.84 14.14 22.27
CA THR A 57 40.10 13.47 21.93
C THR A 57 40.48 12.33 22.88
N GLN A 58 39.74 12.13 23.98
CA GLN A 58 40.03 11.09 24.97
C GLN A 58 38.88 10.12 25.27
N SER A 59 37.64 10.39 24.83
CA SER A 59 36.45 9.72 25.39
C SER A 59 35.67 8.78 24.46
N LEU A 60 35.63 8.98 23.14
CA LEU A 60 34.92 8.08 22.21
C LEU A 60 35.69 7.83 20.91
N SER A 61 35.79 6.56 20.49
CA SER A 61 36.49 6.16 19.26
C SER A 61 35.65 6.34 17.97
N SER A 62 34.33 6.32 18.08
CA SER A 62 33.37 6.43 16.95
C SER A 62 33.04 7.88 16.55
N ALA A 63 33.41 8.86 17.37
CA ALA A 63 33.12 10.28 17.15
C ALA A 63 34.40 11.03 16.72
N ARG A 64 34.34 11.73 15.58
CA ARG A 64 35.48 12.47 15.02
C ARG A 64 35.09 13.88 14.64
N ALA A 65 35.92 14.85 15.01
CA ALA A 65 35.81 16.21 14.49
C ALA A 65 36.19 16.23 13.00
N VAL A 66 35.37 16.86 12.17
CA VAL A 66 35.53 16.98 10.71
C VAL A 66 35.41 18.46 10.34
N ASP A 67 35.94 18.85 9.18
CA ASP A 67 35.91 20.23 8.66
C ASP A 67 36.52 21.24 9.64
N ASN A 68 37.75 20.99 10.09
CA ASN A 68 38.47 21.79 11.08
C ASN A 68 37.66 22.03 12.37
N GLY A 69 36.88 21.04 12.83
CA GLY A 69 36.12 21.14 14.08
C GLY A 69 34.72 21.77 13.94
N LEU A 70 34.34 22.23 12.75
CA LEU A 70 33.01 22.80 12.49
C LEU A 70 31.90 21.75 12.64
N HIS A 71 32.19 20.48 12.40
CA HIS A 71 31.27 19.37 12.56
C HIS A 71 31.88 18.27 13.42
N ILE A 72 31.03 17.51 14.10
CA ILE A 72 31.38 16.21 14.66
C ILE A 72 30.59 15.12 13.94
N SER A 73 31.29 14.12 13.43
CA SER A 73 30.72 12.95 12.78
C SER A 73 30.80 11.76 13.72
N ILE A 74 29.66 11.15 14.03
CA ILE A 74 29.56 9.95 14.86
C ILE A 74 29.14 8.80 13.95
N SER A 75 30.01 7.80 13.81
CA SER A 75 29.75 6.64 12.97
C SER A 75 30.58 5.42 13.40
N PRO A 76 29.95 4.25 13.64
CA PRO A 76 28.50 4.08 13.81
C PRO A 76 28.00 4.70 15.14
N VAL A 77 26.73 5.13 15.18
CA VAL A 77 26.03 5.52 16.41
C VAL A 77 25.72 4.25 17.22
N THR A 78 26.26 4.13 18.43
CA THR A 78 26.02 3.00 19.35
C THR A 78 25.46 3.48 20.69
N ALA A 79 25.06 2.58 21.59
CA ALA A 79 24.60 2.96 22.93
C ALA A 79 25.66 3.79 23.70
N ALA A 80 26.95 3.53 23.48
CA ALA A 80 28.04 4.34 24.06
C ALA A 80 28.11 5.77 23.48
N SER A 81 27.43 6.05 22.38
CA SER A 81 27.30 7.38 21.77
C SER A 81 26.15 8.21 22.39
N GLU A 82 25.41 7.64 23.34
CA GLU A 82 24.37 8.35 24.09
C GLU A 82 24.99 9.31 25.11
N GLY A 83 24.50 10.54 25.13
CA GLY A 83 24.98 11.56 26.05
C GLY A 83 25.01 12.97 25.47
N GLU A 84 25.63 13.86 26.23
CA GLU A 84 25.69 15.29 25.93
C GLU A 84 26.96 15.64 25.14
N TYR A 85 26.78 16.23 23.97
CA TYR A 85 27.84 16.77 23.12
C TYR A 85 27.78 18.29 23.14
N VAL A 86 28.86 18.95 23.54
CA VAL A 86 28.93 20.41 23.63
C VAL A 86 30.07 20.92 22.76
N CYS A 87 29.74 21.80 21.81
CA CYS A 87 30.71 22.59 21.07
C CYS A 87 30.96 23.92 21.79
N LEU A 88 32.22 24.31 21.99
CA LEU A 88 32.63 25.58 22.60
C LEU A 88 33.54 26.36 21.64
N THR A 89 33.33 27.67 21.54
CA THR A 89 34.23 28.59 20.84
C THR A 89 34.23 29.98 21.48
N GLN A 90 35.32 30.75 21.33
CA GLN A 90 35.49 32.07 21.94
C GLN A 90 35.64 33.14 20.86
N VAL A 91 34.80 34.19 20.92
CA VAL A 91 34.85 35.33 19.99
C VAL A 91 34.71 36.64 20.77
N ASN A 92 35.69 37.55 20.63
CA ASN A 92 35.68 38.88 21.25
C ASN A 92 35.30 38.86 22.76
N ASP A 93 35.97 38.01 23.53
CA ASP A 93 35.73 37.78 24.97
C ASP A 93 34.36 37.19 25.36
N ILE A 94 33.60 36.67 24.39
CA ILE A 94 32.33 35.95 24.61
C ILE A 94 32.52 34.47 24.29
N GLU A 95 32.18 33.59 25.24
CA GLU A 95 32.13 32.15 25.05
C GLU A 95 30.77 31.74 24.46
N LEU A 96 30.80 31.07 23.33
CA LEU A 96 29.62 30.53 22.66
C LEU A 96 29.60 29.02 22.81
N THR A 97 28.50 28.50 23.36
CA THR A 97 28.30 27.06 23.56
C THR A 97 27.05 26.57 22.83
N ARG A 98 27.15 25.37 22.23
CA ARG A 98 26.01 24.69 21.63
C ARG A 98 25.99 23.24 22.10
N GLY A 99 24.92 22.86 22.79
CA GLY A 99 24.71 21.52 23.33
C GLY A 99 23.78 20.69 22.45
N PHE A 100 24.11 19.41 22.31
CA PHE A 100 23.28 18.37 21.72
C PHE A 100 23.18 17.24 22.74
N ASN A 101 21.97 16.75 22.97
CA ASN A 101 21.78 15.57 23.80
C ASN A 101 21.30 14.44 22.89
N LEU A 102 22.14 13.43 22.70
CA LEU A 102 21.87 12.31 21.82
C LEU A 102 21.28 11.18 22.64
N SER A 103 20.18 10.60 22.15
CA SER A 103 19.58 9.37 22.68
C SER A 103 19.49 8.34 21.57
N VAL A 104 19.83 7.09 21.87
CA VAL A 104 19.88 6.03 20.86
C VAL A 104 18.62 5.17 20.96
N LEU A 105 17.87 5.12 19.86
CA LEU A 105 16.66 4.31 19.80
C LEU A 105 17.04 2.83 19.75
N SER A 106 16.82 2.11 20.85
CA SER A 106 16.76 0.65 20.86
C SER A 106 15.38 0.20 20.37
N LEU A 107 15.35 -0.82 19.52
CA LEU A 107 14.10 -1.34 18.98
C LEU A 107 13.34 -2.09 20.09
N HIS A 108 12.11 -1.64 20.38
CA HIS A 108 11.17 -2.33 21.24
C HIS A 108 10.01 -2.85 20.39
N SER A 109 9.72 -4.14 20.46
CA SER A 109 8.56 -4.73 19.78
C SER A 109 7.83 -5.72 20.67
N THR A 110 6.52 -5.78 20.55
CA THR A 110 5.71 -6.83 21.15
C THR A 110 5.32 -7.82 20.07
N ILE A 111 5.58 -9.10 20.29
CA ILE A 111 5.18 -10.19 19.40
C ILE A 111 4.14 -11.01 20.15
N THR A 112 2.93 -11.07 19.63
CA THR A 112 1.85 -11.92 20.16
C THR A 112 1.64 -13.10 19.24
N VAL A 113 1.65 -14.31 19.79
CA VAL A 113 1.49 -15.56 19.04
C VAL A 113 0.56 -16.52 19.77
N THR A 114 0.05 -17.50 19.04
CA THR A 114 -0.76 -18.57 19.60
C THR A 114 0.12 -19.73 20.06
N SER A 115 -0.27 -20.36 21.16
CA SER A 115 0.37 -21.55 21.71
C SER A 115 0.54 -22.63 20.63
N GLY A 116 1.75 -23.22 20.52
CA GLY A 116 2.13 -24.22 19.52
C GLY A 116 2.74 -23.67 18.22
N THR A 117 2.88 -22.35 18.04
CA THR A 117 3.47 -21.76 16.82
C THR A 117 4.99 -21.62 16.89
N ASN A 118 5.66 -21.65 15.74
CA ASN A 118 7.07 -21.28 15.65
C ASN A 118 7.20 -19.75 15.57
N VAL A 119 7.99 -19.16 16.45
CA VAL A 119 8.12 -17.71 16.61
C VAL A 119 9.50 -17.28 16.20
N HIS A 120 9.60 -16.27 15.33
CA HIS A 120 10.86 -15.65 14.98
C HIS A 120 11.04 -14.37 15.79
N LEU A 121 12.14 -14.27 16.53
CA LEU A 121 12.51 -13.07 17.27
C LEU A 121 13.62 -12.36 16.48
N PRO A 122 13.30 -11.21 15.83
CA PRO A 122 14.26 -10.54 14.97
C PRO A 122 15.41 -9.92 15.77
N CYS A 123 16.62 -10.01 15.23
CA CYS A 123 17.73 -9.19 15.70
C CYS A 123 18.68 -8.91 14.54
N HIS A 124 19.10 -7.65 14.38
CA HIS A 124 19.97 -7.26 13.29
C HIS A 124 21.19 -6.49 13.82
N ILE A 125 22.38 -6.95 13.47
CA ILE A 125 23.64 -6.24 13.66
C ILE A 125 23.83 -5.30 12.46
N PRO A 126 24.00 -3.98 12.66
CA PRO A 126 24.16 -3.02 11.56
C PRO A 126 25.29 -3.38 10.61
N SER A 127 25.06 -3.15 9.31
CA SER A 127 25.99 -3.46 8.21
C SER A 127 27.33 -2.71 8.26
N SER A 128 27.47 -1.70 9.14
CA SER A 128 28.70 -0.95 9.37
C SER A 128 29.68 -1.64 10.35
N SER A 129 29.24 -2.70 11.03
CA SER A 129 30.02 -3.47 12.00
C SER A 129 30.57 -4.77 11.39
N VAL A 130 31.79 -5.19 11.75
CA VAL A 130 32.30 -6.52 11.35
C VAL A 130 31.75 -7.56 12.31
N VAL A 131 30.96 -8.53 11.81
CA VAL A 131 30.43 -9.64 12.62
C VAL A 131 31.57 -10.62 12.92
N SER A 132 32.19 -10.47 14.09
CA SER A 132 33.27 -11.35 14.57
C SER A 132 32.75 -12.49 15.46
N SER A 133 31.52 -12.38 15.95
CA SER A 133 30.85 -13.32 16.85
C SER A 133 29.33 -13.14 16.79
N ASN A 134 28.59 -14.18 17.19
CA ASN A 134 27.11 -14.17 17.24
C ASN A 134 26.59 -13.23 18.33
N ALA A 135 25.37 -12.73 18.15
CA ALA A 135 24.68 -11.98 19.20
C ALA A 135 24.28 -12.90 20.37
N LEU A 136 24.28 -12.32 21.57
CA LEU A 136 23.87 -12.97 22.80
C LEU A 136 22.40 -12.70 23.07
N TRP A 137 21.61 -13.75 23.27
CA TRP A 137 20.19 -13.64 23.60
C TRP A 137 19.93 -13.92 25.07
N PHE A 138 19.03 -13.14 25.67
CA PHE A 138 18.64 -13.28 27.06
C PHE A 138 17.12 -13.25 27.20
N LYS A 139 16.60 -14.03 28.15
CA LYS A 139 15.19 -13.99 28.59
C LYS A 139 15.11 -13.50 30.03
N ASP A 140 14.25 -12.52 30.28
CA ASP A 140 13.91 -12.07 31.63
C ASP A 140 12.79 -12.93 32.20
N THR A 141 13.08 -13.61 33.30
CA THR A 141 12.08 -14.32 34.11
C THR A 141 11.67 -13.39 35.25
N GLY A 142 10.36 -13.24 35.49
CA GLY A 142 9.71 -12.16 36.28
C GLY A 142 10.22 -11.86 37.70
N ASP A 143 11.20 -12.61 38.21
CA ASP A 143 11.89 -12.38 39.48
C ASP A 143 13.19 -11.57 39.34
N SER A 144 13.31 -10.71 38.31
CA SER A 144 14.54 -9.95 37.99
C SER A 144 15.75 -10.84 37.68
N LYS A 145 15.50 -12.11 37.32
CA LYS A 145 16.52 -13.10 37.02
C LYS A 145 16.64 -13.25 35.50
N ARG A 146 17.76 -12.75 34.98
CA ARG A 146 18.10 -12.75 33.56
C ARG A 146 18.84 -14.04 33.20
N THR A 147 18.35 -14.78 32.21
CA THR A 147 18.97 -16.05 31.77
C THR A 147 19.44 -15.91 30.33
N GLN A 148 20.73 -16.18 30.08
CA GLN A 148 21.28 -16.25 28.74
C GLN A 148 20.80 -17.54 28.05
N LEU A 149 20.33 -17.42 26.81
CA LEU A 149 19.93 -18.56 26.00
C LEU A 149 21.19 -19.27 25.48
N ASN A 150 21.29 -20.57 25.70
CA ASN A 150 22.40 -21.37 25.18
C ASN A 150 22.11 -21.75 23.72
N LEU A 151 22.87 -21.19 22.79
CA LEU A 151 22.68 -21.36 21.34
C LEU A 151 23.81 -22.17 20.68
N GLU A 152 24.84 -22.60 21.43
CA GLU A 152 25.99 -23.37 20.90
C GLU A 152 25.66 -24.86 20.69
N ASP A 153 26.41 -25.51 19.78
CA ASP A 153 26.18 -26.85 19.20
C ASP A 153 25.81 -27.94 20.23
N ASP A 154 24.54 -28.35 20.21
CA ASP A 154 24.08 -29.61 20.82
C ASP A 154 23.82 -30.57 19.65
N PRO A 155 24.46 -31.74 19.58
CA PRO A 155 24.36 -32.64 18.43
C PRO A 155 23.08 -33.49 18.41
N THR A 156 22.07 -33.18 19.24
CA THR A 156 20.81 -33.93 19.29
C THR A 156 19.65 -33.14 18.65
N ASP A 157 18.89 -33.82 17.77
CA ASP A 157 17.82 -33.26 16.94
C ASP A 157 16.72 -32.52 17.75
N GLU A 158 16.29 -31.37 17.19
CA GLU A 158 15.19 -30.47 17.61
C GLU A 158 15.38 -29.65 18.90
N LYS A 159 16.29 -28.66 18.84
CA LYS A 159 16.37 -27.59 19.85
C LYS A 159 15.10 -26.72 19.85
N LYS A 160 14.63 -26.40 21.05
CA LYS A 160 13.48 -25.49 21.30
C LYS A 160 13.75 -24.06 20.82
N VAL A 161 15.00 -23.58 20.90
CA VAL A 161 15.43 -22.26 20.44
C VAL A 161 16.69 -22.38 19.60
N ASP A 162 16.68 -21.82 18.39
CA ASP A 162 17.81 -21.88 17.44
C ASP A 162 18.17 -20.49 16.90
N LEU A 163 19.47 -20.26 16.64
CA LEU A 163 19.95 -19.12 15.86
C LEU A 163 19.80 -19.44 14.36
N LEU A 164 19.13 -18.57 13.60
CA LEU A 164 18.81 -18.84 12.20
C LEU A 164 19.99 -18.64 11.25
N TYR A 165 20.79 -17.60 11.49
CA TYR A 165 21.92 -17.23 10.62
C TYR A 165 23.18 -16.95 11.44
N PRO A 166 23.92 -17.99 11.86
CA PRO A 166 25.18 -17.82 12.57
C PRO A 166 26.18 -17.03 11.72
N MET A 167 26.92 -16.12 12.36
CA MET A 167 27.95 -15.27 11.74
C MET A 167 27.44 -14.33 10.63
N ASP A 168 26.13 -14.05 10.57
CA ASP A 168 25.51 -13.10 9.65
C ASP A 168 25.14 -11.77 10.37
N HIS A 169 24.82 -10.72 9.61
CA HIS A 169 24.24 -9.51 10.19
C HIS A 169 22.83 -9.74 10.73
N ASP A 170 22.07 -10.69 10.18
CA ASP A 170 20.83 -11.14 10.78
C ASP A 170 21.11 -12.17 11.89
N GLN A 171 20.83 -11.81 13.13
CA GLN A 171 21.05 -12.63 14.33
C GLN A 171 19.73 -13.09 14.96
N SER A 172 18.70 -13.24 14.13
CA SER A 172 17.37 -13.68 14.55
C SER A 172 17.38 -15.10 15.10
N ILE A 173 16.60 -15.33 16.17
CA ILE A 173 16.35 -16.68 16.71
C ILE A 173 14.95 -17.15 16.38
N ILE A 174 14.75 -18.46 16.35
CA ILE A 174 13.45 -19.11 16.28
C ILE A 174 13.16 -19.86 17.57
N ILE A 175 11.98 -19.68 18.14
CA ILE A 175 11.42 -20.49 19.23
C ILE A 175 10.42 -21.45 18.60
N ARG A 176 10.68 -22.75 18.66
CA ARG A 176 9.81 -23.78 18.09
C ARG A 176 8.67 -24.12 19.04
N GLN A 177 7.46 -24.27 18.52
CA GLN A 177 6.26 -24.64 19.28
C GLN A 177 6.10 -23.83 20.58
N ALA A 178 6.06 -22.50 20.53
CA ALA A 178 6.02 -21.65 21.71
C ALA A 178 4.76 -21.88 22.56
N PHE A 179 4.89 -22.01 23.88
CA PHE A 179 3.79 -22.16 24.85
C PHE A 179 3.72 -20.95 25.80
N THR A 180 2.70 -20.86 26.65
CA THR A 180 2.50 -19.73 27.59
C THR A 180 3.75 -19.41 28.42
N ASP A 181 4.49 -20.44 28.83
CA ASP A 181 5.74 -20.32 29.61
C ASP A 181 6.89 -19.69 28.81
N ASP A 182 6.78 -19.70 27.48
CA ASP A 182 7.73 -19.02 26.59
C ASP A 182 7.49 -17.51 26.57
N SER A 183 6.36 -17.00 27.08
CA SER A 183 6.12 -15.55 27.22
C SER A 183 7.18 -14.88 28.10
N GLY A 184 7.50 -13.63 27.78
CA GLY A 184 8.46 -12.82 28.54
C GLY A 184 9.22 -11.82 27.69
N VAL A 185 10.13 -11.09 28.33
CA VAL A 185 10.97 -10.11 27.64
C VAL A 185 12.26 -10.77 27.22
N TYR A 186 12.53 -10.72 25.92
CA TYR A 186 13.74 -11.18 25.28
C TYR A 186 14.61 -9.98 24.90
N SER A 187 15.92 -10.08 25.10
CA SER A 187 16.87 -9.06 24.67
C SER A 187 17.96 -9.70 23.81
N CYS A 188 18.18 -9.11 22.64
CA CYS A 188 19.32 -9.40 21.79
C CYS A 188 20.42 -8.37 22.07
N GLU A 189 21.62 -8.83 22.38
CA GLU A 189 22.77 -8.00 22.67
C GLU A 189 23.98 -8.39 21.81
N SER A 190 24.85 -7.44 21.47
CA SER A 190 26.11 -7.74 20.79
C SER A 190 27.06 -8.49 21.74
N ALA A 191 28.12 -9.08 21.18
CA ALA A 191 29.14 -9.76 21.99
C ALA A 191 29.87 -8.82 22.96
N GLU A 192 29.87 -7.52 22.67
CA GLU A 192 30.41 -6.45 23.53
C GLU A 192 29.43 -6.00 24.63
N GLY A 193 28.23 -6.61 24.70
CA GLY A 193 27.22 -6.33 25.73
C GLY A 193 26.28 -5.16 25.41
N GLU A 194 26.22 -4.70 24.16
CA GLU A 194 25.31 -3.63 23.73
C GLU A 194 23.92 -4.17 23.36
N ARG A 195 22.84 -3.58 23.86
CA ARG A 195 21.48 -4.05 23.57
C ARG A 195 20.97 -3.55 22.22
N LEU A 196 20.71 -4.50 21.31
CA LEU A 196 20.30 -4.25 19.92
C LEU A 196 18.77 -4.20 19.78
N HIS A 197 18.05 -5.12 20.43
CA HIS A 197 16.60 -5.23 20.33
C HIS A 197 16.02 -5.81 21.62
N THR A 198 14.89 -5.26 22.09
CA THR A 198 14.10 -5.82 23.19
C THR A 198 12.72 -6.23 22.69
N ILE A 199 12.35 -7.50 22.90
CA ILE A 199 11.10 -8.07 22.39
C ILE A 199 10.27 -8.58 23.56
N ASN A 200 9.03 -8.10 23.68
CA ASN A 200 8.07 -8.69 24.60
C ASN A 200 7.27 -9.77 23.86
N LEU A 201 7.53 -11.05 24.16
CA LEU A 201 6.79 -12.17 23.60
C LEU A 201 5.59 -12.50 24.48
N ILE A 202 4.40 -12.52 23.88
CA ILE A 202 3.15 -12.93 24.53
C ILE A 202 2.64 -14.17 23.77
N VAL A 203 2.55 -15.29 24.48
CA VAL A 203 1.99 -16.54 23.94
C VAL A 203 0.63 -16.78 24.56
N GLU A 204 -0.41 -16.77 23.74
CA GLU A 204 -1.79 -16.95 24.16
C GLU A 204 -2.20 -18.42 24.07
N ASP A 205 -2.73 -18.97 25.17
CA ASP A 205 -3.11 -20.40 25.32
C ASP A 205 -4.37 -20.79 24.53
N SER A 206 -5.02 -19.80 23.94
CA SER A 206 -6.18 -19.95 23.08
C SER A 206 -5.91 -19.21 21.79
N ALA A 207 -6.19 -19.84 20.64
CA ALA A 207 -6.61 -19.05 19.49
C ALA A 207 -7.63 -18.02 20.00
N PRO A 208 -7.50 -16.72 19.66
CA PRO A 208 -8.44 -15.72 20.13
C PRO A 208 -9.85 -16.27 19.92
N PRO A 209 -10.74 -16.20 20.93
CA PRO A 209 -12.06 -16.81 20.83
C PRO A 209 -12.65 -16.40 19.49
N LEU A 210 -13.01 -17.39 18.67
CA LEU A 210 -13.66 -17.18 17.38
C LEU A 210 -14.74 -16.14 17.63
N LEU A 211 -14.54 -14.93 17.10
CA LEU A 211 -15.46 -13.82 17.29
C LEU A 211 -16.83 -14.35 16.91
N SER A 212 -17.72 -14.51 17.90
CA SER A 212 -19.03 -15.04 17.61
C SER A 212 -19.70 -14.01 16.71
N CYS A 213 -20.45 -14.46 15.71
CA CYS A 213 -21.01 -13.58 14.69
C CYS A 213 -22.00 -12.55 15.28
N LYS A 214 -22.42 -12.73 16.54
CA LYS A 214 -23.17 -11.73 17.32
C LYS A 214 -22.28 -10.59 17.83
N ASP A 215 -21.03 -10.88 18.19
CA ASP A 215 -20.06 -9.93 18.72
C ASP A 215 -19.41 -9.10 17.59
N LEU A 216 -19.56 -9.55 16.33
CA LEU A 216 -19.11 -8.83 15.14
C LEU A 216 -19.79 -7.46 15.02
N ASN A 217 -21.05 -7.32 15.45
CA ASN A 217 -21.71 -6.01 15.51
C ASN A 217 -20.99 -5.06 16.47
N ASP A 218 -20.65 -5.53 17.67
CA ASP A 218 -20.02 -4.70 18.69
C ASP A 218 -18.61 -4.25 18.27
N VAL A 219 -17.85 -5.14 17.63
CA VAL A 219 -16.52 -4.80 17.09
C VAL A 219 -16.61 -3.85 15.89
N LEU A 220 -17.59 -4.03 14.99
CA LEU A 220 -17.79 -3.12 13.87
C LEU A 220 -18.36 -1.77 14.30
N ASP A 221 -19.05 -1.72 15.44
CA ASP A 221 -19.56 -0.49 16.03
C ASP A 221 -18.45 0.42 16.55
N LEU A 222 -17.33 -0.14 17.01
CA LEU A 222 -16.12 0.62 17.35
C LEU A 222 -15.51 1.34 16.13
N CYS A 223 -15.76 0.83 14.92
CA CYS A 223 -15.29 1.43 13.66
C CYS A 223 -16.25 2.50 13.11
N LYS A 224 -17.32 2.85 13.85
CA LYS A 224 -18.25 3.93 13.50
C LYS A 224 -17.73 5.31 13.90
N GLU A 225 -16.76 5.42 14.80
CA GLU A 225 -16.13 6.71 15.12
C GLU A 225 -15.48 7.31 13.86
N GLU A 226 -15.87 8.55 13.55
CA GLU A 226 -15.53 9.25 12.30
C GLU A 226 -14.03 9.57 12.15
N GLU A 227 -13.20 9.28 13.16
CA GLU A 227 -11.82 9.81 13.27
C GLU A 227 -10.71 8.76 13.40
N SER A 228 -10.89 7.51 12.94
CA SER A 228 -9.70 6.67 12.73
C SER A 228 -8.91 7.21 11.52
N ARG A 229 -8.03 8.19 11.78
CA ARG A 229 -7.15 8.83 10.79
C ARG A 229 -6.27 7.80 10.05
N THR A 230 -6.12 6.61 10.61
CA THR A 230 -5.28 5.54 10.07
C THR A 230 -6.05 4.55 9.18
N ALA A 231 -7.33 4.27 9.46
CA ALA A 231 -8.07 3.22 8.75
C ALA A 231 -8.30 3.52 7.25
N GLU A 232 -8.60 4.78 6.91
CA GLU A 232 -8.83 5.19 5.52
C GLU A 232 -7.54 5.13 4.67
N PRO A 233 -6.40 5.69 5.11
CA PRO A 233 -5.11 5.51 4.44
C PRO A 233 -4.71 4.04 4.30
N ILE A 234 -4.85 3.22 5.36
CA ILE A 234 -4.56 1.78 5.32
C ILE A 234 -5.35 1.11 4.19
N LEU A 235 -6.68 1.31 4.13
CA LEU A 235 -7.49 0.70 3.08
C LEU A 235 -7.05 1.14 1.68
N ARG A 236 -6.75 2.43 1.48
CA ARG A 236 -6.30 2.96 0.17
C ARG A 236 -4.98 2.35 -0.28
N GLU A 237 -4.03 2.22 0.64
CA GLU A 237 -2.73 1.60 0.38
C GLU A 237 -2.91 0.12 0.05
N SER A 238 -3.65 -0.63 0.88
CA SER A 238 -3.99 -2.03 0.65
C SER A 238 -4.69 -2.23 -0.71
N MET A 239 -5.64 -1.38 -1.08
CA MET A 239 -6.32 -1.46 -2.37
C MET A 239 -5.37 -1.21 -3.55
N THR A 240 -4.42 -0.29 -3.40
CA THR A 240 -3.42 -0.03 -4.45
C THR A 240 -2.46 -1.20 -4.59
N GLU A 241 -1.98 -1.75 -3.48
CA GLU A 241 -1.12 -2.94 -3.46
C GLU A 241 -1.82 -4.16 -4.04
N PHE A 242 -3.05 -4.42 -3.58
CA PHE A 242 -3.91 -5.46 -4.11
C PHE A 242 -4.07 -5.33 -5.63
N SER A 243 -4.31 -4.12 -6.14
CA SER A 243 -4.45 -3.87 -7.58
C SER A 243 -3.21 -4.28 -8.39
N MET A 244 -2.03 -3.98 -7.86
CA MET A 244 -0.76 -4.30 -8.52
C MET A 244 -0.47 -5.80 -8.46
N ARG A 245 -0.82 -6.45 -7.34
CA ARG A 245 -0.76 -7.91 -7.19
C ARG A 245 -1.74 -8.63 -8.14
N LEU A 246 -2.95 -8.10 -8.31
CA LEU A 246 -3.89 -8.62 -9.31
C LEU A 246 -3.31 -8.49 -10.73
N TYR A 247 -2.77 -7.33 -11.07
CA TYR A 247 -2.16 -7.09 -12.37
C TYR A 247 -1.01 -8.07 -12.63
N SER A 248 -0.14 -8.29 -11.64
CA SER A 248 1.01 -9.19 -11.76
C SER A 248 0.61 -10.65 -12.01
N HIS A 249 -0.51 -11.11 -11.43
CA HIS A 249 -1.04 -12.45 -11.70
C HIS A 249 -1.72 -12.56 -13.07
N PHE A 250 -2.48 -11.55 -13.48
CA PHE A 250 -3.21 -11.57 -14.75
C PHE A 250 -2.33 -11.38 -15.97
N LYS A 251 -1.29 -10.54 -15.88
CA LYS A 251 -0.42 -10.26 -17.03
C LYS A 251 0.26 -11.52 -17.59
N ASP A 252 0.53 -12.49 -16.71
CA ASP A 252 1.21 -13.75 -17.04
C ASP A 252 0.27 -14.80 -17.64
N GLU A 253 -1.05 -14.71 -17.40
CA GLU A 253 -2.01 -15.69 -17.91
C GLU A 253 -2.26 -15.51 -19.42
N HIS A 254 -2.33 -14.27 -19.89
CA HIS A 254 -2.59 -13.94 -21.30
C HIS A 254 -1.65 -12.83 -21.80
N PRO A 255 -0.33 -13.09 -21.95
CA PRO A 255 0.72 -12.07 -22.15
C PRO A 255 0.48 -11.14 -23.34
N ARG A 256 -0.24 -11.61 -24.36
CA ARG A 256 -0.47 -10.86 -25.61
C ARG A 256 -1.89 -10.33 -25.81
N ASN A 257 -2.79 -10.56 -24.84
CA ASN A 257 -4.18 -10.13 -24.96
C ASN A 257 -4.42 -8.84 -24.18
N ASN A 258 -5.50 -8.16 -24.55
CA ASN A 258 -6.05 -7.09 -23.73
C ASN A 258 -6.34 -7.61 -22.33
N LEU A 259 -6.06 -6.78 -21.33
CA LEU A 259 -6.41 -7.03 -19.95
C LEU A 259 -7.27 -5.88 -19.47
N LEU A 260 -8.34 -6.17 -18.77
CA LEU A 260 -9.11 -5.20 -18.03
C LEU A 260 -9.74 -5.89 -16.83
N PHE A 261 -9.57 -5.27 -15.66
CA PHE A 261 -10.27 -5.66 -14.45
C PHE A 261 -10.48 -4.43 -13.56
N SER A 262 -11.40 -4.54 -12.60
CA SER A 262 -11.64 -3.52 -11.59
C SER A 262 -11.18 -4.01 -10.22
N PRO A 263 -10.03 -3.54 -9.73
CA PRO A 263 -9.52 -3.95 -8.44
C PRO A 263 -10.49 -3.61 -7.30
N VAL A 264 -11.08 -2.42 -7.32
CA VAL A 264 -12.04 -1.98 -6.31
C VAL A 264 -13.27 -2.89 -6.25
N SER A 265 -13.71 -3.38 -7.40
CA SER A 265 -14.86 -4.29 -7.49
C SER A 265 -14.53 -5.65 -6.91
N ILE A 266 -13.40 -6.23 -7.31
CA ILE A 266 -12.91 -7.52 -6.78
C ILE A 266 -12.65 -7.41 -5.27
N ASN A 267 -12.02 -6.34 -4.81
CA ASN A 267 -11.78 -6.08 -3.39
C ASN A 267 -13.13 -5.97 -2.64
N GLY A 268 -14.13 -5.31 -3.23
CA GLY A 268 -15.50 -5.22 -2.70
C GLY A 268 -16.14 -6.57 -2.41
N ILE A 269 -16.13 -7.49 -3.38
CA ILE A 269 -16.76 -8.81 -3.18
C ILE A 269 -15.95 -9.71 -2.24
N LEU A 270 -14.62 -9.61 -2.22
CA LEU A 270 -13.79 -10.33 -1.25
C LEU A 270 -13.96 -9.79 0.17
N SER A 271 -14.10 -8.46 0.32
CA SER A 271 -14.43 -7.81 1.58
C SER A 271 -15.82 -8.22 2.08
N HIS A 272 -16.78 -8.37 1.18
CA HIS A 272 -18.12 -8.88 1.51
C HIS A 272 -18.07 -10.34 1.98
N LEU A 273 -17.24 -11.19 1.34
CA LEU A 273 -17.00 -12.55 1.83
C LEU A 273 -16.29 -12.57 3.19
N LEU A 274 -15.32 -11.68 3.40
CA LEU A 274 -14.55 -11.53 4.64
C LEU A 274 -15.45 -11.27 5.86
N LEU A 275 -16.60 -10.60 5.65
CA LEU A 275 -17.61 -10.38 6.68
C LEU A 275 -18.17 -11.70 7.25
N GLY A 276 -18.21 -12.75 6.42
CA GLY A 276 -18.68 -14.08 6.78
C GLY A 276 -17.59 -15.01 7.31
N ALA A 277 -16.32 -14.65 7.12
CA ALA A 277 -15.17 -15.51 7.33
C ALA A 277 -14.60 -15.42 8.76
N ASN A 278 -14.11 -16.55 9.26
CA ASN A 278 -13.41 -16.64 10.54
C ASN A 278 -12.10 -17.44 10.42
N GLY A 279 -11.32 -17.48 11.51
CA GLY A 279 -10.11 -18.30 11.62
C GLY A 279 -9.13 -18.12 10.45
N GLU A 280 -8.64 -19.23 9.92
CA GLU A 280 -7.68 -19.23 8.80
C GLU A 280 -8.27 -18.70 7.48
N THR A 281 -9.58 -18.86 7.26
CA THR A 281 -10.24 -18.31 6.06
C THR A 281 -10.19 -16.77 6.10
N ARG A 282 -10.45 -16.18 7.27
CA ARG A 282 -10.34 -14.73 7.48
C ARG A 282 -8.91 -14.24 7.24
N LYS A 283 -7.92 -14.88 7.87
CA LYS A 283 -6.51 -14.51 7.71
C LYS A 283 -6.05 -14.60 6.25
N ALA A 284 -6.47 -15.64 5.54
CA ALA A 284 -6.14 -15.81 4.14
C ALA A 284 -6.75 -14.70 3.28
N LEU A 285 -8.01 -14.31 3.54
CA LEU A 285 -8.67 -13.19 2.85
C LEU A 285 -8.00 -11.84 3.15
N GLU A 286 -7.68 -11.54 4.41
CA GLU A 286 -6.94 -10.32 4.80
C GLU A 286 -5.59 -10.25 4.06
N ARG A 287 -4.81 -11.33 4.06
CA ARG A 287 -3.52 -11.41 3.34
C ARG A 287 -3.68 -11.27 1.83
N ALA A 288 -4.72 -11.87 1.25
CA ALA A 288 -4.99 -11.77 -0.19
C ALA A 288 -5.35 -10.34 -0.59
N MET A 289 -6.06 -9.62 0.26
CA MET A 289 -6.46 -8.23 0.07
C MET A 289 -5.40 -7.20 0.51
N CYS A 290 -4.22 -7.65 0.96
CA CYS A 290 -3.15 -6.81 1.49
C CYS A 290 -3.58 -5.97 2.70
N LEU A 291 -4.50 -6.48 3.52
CA LEU A 291 -4.97 -5.83 4.75
C LEU A 291 -4.08 -6.23 5.95
N PRO A 292 -3.91 -5.36 6.95
CA PRO A 292 -3.38 -5.76 8.24
C PRO A 292 -4.24 -6.86 8.87
N HIS A 293 -3.61 -7.70 9.69
CA HIS A 293 -4.34 -8.71 10.46
C HIS A 293 -5.36 -8.04 11.38
N ASP A 294 -6.55 -8.61 11.47
CA ASP A 294 -7.65 -8.15 12.32
C ASP A 294 -8.07 -6.70 12.04
N PHE A 295 -7.98 -6.29 10.77
CA PHE A 295 -8.44 -4.98 10.35
C PHE A 295 -9.98 -4.93 10.24
N HIS A 296 -10.66 -4.87 11.38
CA HIS A 296 -12.12 -4.90 11.47
C HIS A 296 -12.82 -3.72 10.79
N CYS A 297 -12.15 -2.56 10.71
CA CYS A 297 -12.74 -1.35 10.13
C CYS A 297 -12.84 -1.40 8.59
N VAL A 298 -12.34 -2.46 7.95
CA VAL A 298 -12.44 -2.65 6.49
C VAL A 298 -13.85 -2.45 5.96
N HIS A 299 -14.88 -2.99 6.61
CA HIS A 299 -16.26 -2.96 6.11
C HIS A 299 -16.84 -1.52 6.13
N SER A 300 -16.59 -0.78 7.21
CA SER A 300 -16.96 0.64 7.35
C SER A 300 -16.24 1.50 6.31
N GLN A 301 -14.94 1.28 6.12
CA GLN A 301 -14.14 2.03 5.15
C GLN A 301 -14.52 1.70 3.70
N MET A 302 -14.81 0.43 3.39
CA MET A 302 -15.30 0.01 2.06
C MET A 302 -16.64 0.63 1.72
N ARG A 303 -17.54 0.77 2.71
CA ARG A 303 -18.79 1.53 2.56
C ARG A 303 -18.51 2.99 2.19
N LYS A 304 -17.70 3.69 2.99
CA LYS A 304 -17.34 5.10 2.73
C LYS A 304 -16.72 5.28 1.35
N GLN A 305 -15.85 4.36 0.93
CA GLN A 305 -15.25 4.39 -0.40
C GLN A 305 -16.30 4.20 -1.50
N ARG A 306 -17.20 3.21 -1.37
CA ARG A 306 -18.29 3.02 -2.34
C ARG A 306 -19.14 4.28 -2.48
N GLU A 307 -19.50 4.92 -1.38
CA GLU A 307 -20.31 6.16 -1.37
C GLU A 307 -19.62 7.28 -2.16
N ARG A 308 -18.31 7.49 -1.97
CA ARG A 308 -17.49 8.47 -2.73
C ARG A 308 -17.43 8.17 -4.23
N MET A 309 -17.42 6.90 -4.63
CA MET A 309 -17.34 6.49 -6.04
C MET A 309 -18.72 6.33 -6.72
N SER A 310 -19.82 6.44 -5.97
CA SER A 310 -21.17 6.07 -6.43
C SER A 310 -21.66 6.84 -7.67
N PHE A 311 -21.20 8.07 -7.84
CA PHE A 311 -21.55 8.90 -8.99
C PHE A 311 -20.89 8.41 -10.30
N SER A 312 -19.65 7.91 -10.22
CA SER A 312 -18.83 7.60 -11.40
C SER A 312 -18.75 6.10 -11.73
N LEU A 313 -18.95 5.24 -10.73
CA LEU A 313 -18.80 3.80 -10.86
C LEU A 313 -20.14 3.08 -10.62
N GLN A 314 -20.56 2.28 -11.60
CA GLN A 314 -21.69 1.37 -11.45
C GLN A 314 -21.14 -0.04 -11.21
N MET A 315 -21.28 -0.51 -9.98
CA MET A 315 -20.77 -1.80 -9.51
C MET A 315 -21.93 -2.71 -9.10
N ALA A 316 -21.89 -3.94 -9.59
CA ALA A 316 -22.81 -5.02 -9.27
C ALA A 316 -22.01 -6.15 -8.62
N SER A 317 -21.95 -6.14 -7.29
CA SER A 317 -21.33 -7.20 -6.49
C SER A 317 -22.42 -7.95 -5.73
N GLN A 318 -22.46 -9.27 -5.83
CA GLN A 318 -23.47 -10.07 -5.16
C GLN A 318 -22.99 -11.47 -4.79
N ILE A 319 -23.50 -11.94 -3.65
CA ILE A 319 -23.37 -13.30 -3.18
C ILE A 319 -24.66 -14.05 -3.52
N PHE A 320 -24.54 -15.12 -4.29
CA PHE A 320 -25.63 -16.06 -4.55
C PHE A 320 -25.38 -17.33 -3.76
N TYR A 321 -26.42 -17.87 -3.14
CA TYR A 321 -26.31 -19.05 -2.29
C TYR A 321 -27.44 -20.06 -2.51
N ASN A 322 -27.18 -21.32 -2.17
CA ASN A 322 -28.16 -22.38 -2.36
C ASN A 322 -29.43 -22.16 -1.53
N SER A 323 -30.60 -22.42 -2.14
CA SER A 323 -31.90 -22.30 -1.46
C SER A 323 -32.06 -23.15 -0.19
N GLN A 324 -31.28 -24.22 -0.03
CA GLN A 324 -31.33 -25.12 1.12
C GLN A 324 -30.50 -24.63 2.31
N MET A 325 -29.69 -23.58 2.12
CA MET A 325 -28.85 -23.02 3.17
C MET A 325 -29.64 -22.08 4.08
N ASN A 326 -29.38 -22.20 5.38
CA ASN A 326 -29.90 -21.27 6.38
C ASN A 326 -28.87 -20.15 6.59
N LEU A 327 -29.02 -19.09 5.79
CA LEU A 327 -28.18 -17.90 5.90
C LEU A 327 -28.45 -17.18 7.23
N SER A 328 -27.38 -16.71 7.88
CA SER A 328 -27.47 -15.92 9.10
C SER A 328 -28.15 -14.56 8.87
N ASP A 329 -29.14 -14.23 9.69
CA ASP A 329 -29.80 -12.91 9.68
C ASP A 329 -28.79 -11.79 10.01
N ALA A 330 -27.84 -12.05 10.91
CA ALA A 330 -26.80 -11.08 11.26
C ALA A 330 -25.91 -10.76 10.04
N PHE A 331 -25.49 -11.78 9.30
CA PHE A 331 -24.71 -11.58 8.07
C PHE A 331 -25.52 -10.84 7.00
N THR A 332 -26.80 -11.18 6.85
CA THR A 332 -27.69 -10.52 5.89
C THR A 332 -27.82 -9.02 6.21
N ASN A 333 -28.09 -8.67 7.48
CA ASN A 333 -28.21 -7.28 7.93
C ASN A 333 -26.90 -6.50 7.73
N LEU A 334 -25.77 -7.10 8.11
CA LEU A 334 -24.45 -6.48 7.93
C LEU A 334 -24.08 -6.33 6.45
N SER A 335 -24.48 -7.28 5.60
CA SER A 335 -24.30 -7.21 4.15
C SER A 335 -25.06 -6.03 3.54
N ILE A 336 -26.31 -5.82 3.96
CA ILE A 336 -27.10 -4.66 3.53
C ILE A 336 -26.47 -3.37 4.06
N GLN A 337 -26.11 -3.32 5.34
CA GLN A 337 -25.58 -2.13 5.99
C GLN A 337 -24.25 -1.64 5.39
N TYR A 338 -23.31 -2.55 5.12
CA TYR A 338 -21.97 -2.18 4.66
C TYR A 338 -21.81 -2.27 3.15
N TYR A 339 -22.56 -3.12 2.46
CA TYR A 339 -22.39 -3.37 1.02
C TYR A 339 -23.60 -3.00 0.15
N GLU A 340 -24.73 -2.61 0.75
CA GLU A 340 -26.01 -2.41 0.04
C GLU A 340 -26.39 -3.64 -0.82
N ALA A 341 -25.98 -4.82 -0.37
CA ALA A 341 -26.14 -6.07 -1.07
C ALA A 341 -26.75 -7.10 -0.12
N GLU A 342 -28.02 -7.43 -0.34
CA GLU A 342 -28.66 -8.59 0.29
C GLU A 342 -28.29 -9.84 -0.51
N PRO A 343 -27.66 -10.88 0.10
CA PRO A 343 -27.37 -12.13 -0.59
C PRO A 343 -28.63 -12.76 -1.19
N VAL A 344 -28.52 -13.34 -2.39
CA VAL A 344 -29.68 -13.82 -3.16
C VAL A 344 -29.72 -15.34 -3.18
N LYS A 345 -30.90 -15.89 -2.84
CA LYS A 345 -31.17 -17.33 -2.96
C LYS A 345 -31.21 -17.73 -4.43
N LEU A 346 -30.48 -18.78 -4.78
CA LEU A 346 -30.64 -19.50 -6.02
C LEU A 346 -32.01 -20.20 -6.03
N LEU A 347 -32.54 -20.36 -7.23
CA LEU A 347 -33.75 -21.09 -7.58
C LEU A 347 -33.41 -22.57 -7.85
N LYS A 348 -34.43 -23.35 -8.20
CA LYS A 348 -34.37 -24.81 -8.26
C LYS A 348 -33.70 -25.33 -9.53
N THR A 349 -33.81 -24.60 -10.64
CA THR A 349 -33.34 -25.08 -11.94
C THR A 349 -32.19 -24.24 -12.49
N SER A 350 -31.38 -24.87 -13.34
CA SER A 350 -30.22 -24.23 -13.97
C SER A 350 -30.62 -23.04 -14.85
N GLU A 351 -31.72 -23.18 -15.59
CA GLU A 351 -32.26 -22.14 -16.48
C GLU A 351 -32.75 -20.92 -15.70
N GLU A 352 -33.53 -21.15 -14.63
CA GLU A 352 -34.01 -20.09 -13.75
C GLU A 352 -32.85 -19.32 -13.09
N ASN A 353 -31.84 -20.03 -12.60
CA ASN A 353 -30.65 -19.43 -11.97
C ASN A 353 -29.85 -18.59 -12.95
N THR A 354 -29.61 -19.12 -14.15
CA THR A 354 -28.87 -18.43 -15.20
C THR A 354 -29.60 -17.16 -15.64
N LYS A 355 -30.92 -17.22 -15.79
CA LYS A 355 -31.74 -16.06 -16.13
C LYS A 355 -31.75 -15.03 -15.01
N LEU A 356 -31.99 -15.46 -13.76
CA LEU A 356 -31.97 -14.60 -12.57
C LEU A 356 -30.69 -13.77 -12.50
N ILE A 357 -29.54 -14.42 -12.66
CA ILE A 357 -28.24 -13.78 -12.57
C ILE A 357 -28.01 -12.83 -13.75
N ASN A 358 -28.26 -13.27 -14.99
CA ASN A 358 -28.02 -12.42 -16.16
C ASN A 358 -28.96 -11.19 -16.18
N ASP A 359 -30.24 -11.36 -15.82
CA ASP A 359 -31.19 -10.24 -15.70
C ASP A 359 -30.74 -9.25 -14.61
N TRP A 360 -30.25 -9.75 -13.47
CA TRP A 360 -29.69 -8.93 -12.40
C TRP A 360 -28.45 -8.14 -12.85
N VAL A 361 -27.49 -8.78 -13.52
CA VAL A 361 -26.29 -8.12 -14.05
C VAL A 361 -26.65 -7.09 -15.11
N ALA A 362 -27.53 -7.43 -16.05
CA ALA A 362 -27.98 -6.53 -17.11
C ALA A 362 -28.64 -5.27 -16.52
N ASN A 363 -29.52 -5.44 -15.53
CA ASN A 363 -30.17 -4.31 -14.86
C ASN A 363 -29.14 -3.42 -14.14
N LYS A 364 -28.27 -4.01 -13.31
CA LYS A 364 -27.27 -3.26 -12.53
C LYS A 364 -26.21 -2.56 -13.39
N THR A 365 -25.94 -3.07 -14.59
CA THR A 365 -24.96 -2.49 -15.53
C THR A 365 -25.61 -1.65 -16.63
N LYS A 366 -26.90 -1.29 -16.51
CA LYS A 366 -27.64 -0.56 -17.55
C LYS A 366 -27.50 -1.19 -18.94
N ASN A 367 -27.57 -2.52 -18.98
CA ASN A 367 -27.44 -3.38 -20.14
C ASN A 367 -26.08 -3.31 -20.86
N LYS A 368 -25.02 -2.83 -20.19
CA LYS A 368 -23.65 -2.88 -20.73
C LYS A 368 -23.05 -4.28 -20.68
N ILE A 369 -23.46 -5.08 -19.70
CA ILE A 369 -23.11 -6.50 -19.57
C ILE A 369 -24.43 -7.29 -19.59
N PRO A 370 -24.96 -7.62 -20.78
CA PRO A 370 -26.25 -8.31 -20.88
C PRO A 370 -26.19 -9.79 -20.49
N LYS A 371 -24.99 -10.39 -20.54
CA LYS A 371 -24.75 -11.79 -20.22
C LYS A 371 -23.38 -11.94 -19.53
N LEU A 372 -23.40 -12.54 -18.35
CA LEU A 372 -22.24 -12.89 -17.54
C LEU A 372 -21.99 -14.40 -17.53
N LEU A 373 -23.06 -15.21 -17.45
CA LEU A 373 -22.96 -16.67 -17.32
C LEU A 373 -23.74 -17.39 -18.40
N GLU A 374 -23.20 -18.53 -18.83
CA GLU A 374 -23.86 -19.47 -19.74
C GLU A 374 -24.79 -20.42 -19.00
N GLN A 375 -24.37 -20.90 -17.83
CA GLN A 375 -25.11 -21.86 -17.04
C GLN A 375 -24.73 -21.76 -15.56
N VAL A 376 -25.71 -22.03 -14.68
CA VAL A 376 -25.52 -22.10 -13.22
C VAL A 376 -26.07 -23.42 -12.71
N SER A 377 -25.30 -24.20 -11.96
CA SER A 377 -25.74 -25.50 -11.46
C SER A 377 -26.76 -25.32 -10.32
N PRO A 378 -27.83 -26.14 -10.24
CA PRO A 378 -28.68 -26.21 -9.05
C PRO A 378 -27.94 -26.69 -7.78
N SER A 379 -26.81 -27.40 -7.95
CA SER A 379 -25.98 -27.89 -6.85
C SER A 379 -25.02 -26.85 -6.29
N THR A 380 -24.93 -25.66 -6.89
CA THR A 380 -24.07 -24.57 -6.43
C THR A 380 -24.45 -24.20 -5.00
N GLN A 381 -23.48 -24.27 -4.08
CA GLN A 381 -23.58 -23.82 -2.70
C GLN A 381 -23.42 -22.30 -2.62
N LEU A 382 -22.33 -21.78 -3.17
CA LEU A 382 -21.97 -20.36 -3.05
C LEU A 382 -21.32 -19.86 -4.34
N MET A 383 -21.74 -18.68 -4.79
CA MET A 383 -21.20 -18.03 -5.97
C MET A 383 -21.01 -16.53 -5.74
N LEU A 384 -19.85 -16.01 -6.13
CA LEU A 384 -19.49 -14.60 -6.00
C LEU A 384 -19.47 -13.95 -7.37
N LEU A 385 -20.39 -13.03 -7.61
CA LEU A 385 -20.52 -12.37 -8.90
C LEU A 385 -20.18 -10.90 -8.80
N ASN A 386 -19.35 -10.48 -9.74
CA ASN A 386 -18.90 -9.11 -9.85
C ASN A 386 -19.00 -8.65 -11.30
N ALA A 387 -19.81 -7.63 -11.54
CA ALA A 387 -19.88 -6.95 -12.83
C ALA A 387 -19.77 -5.45 -12.61
N VAL A 388 -18.95 -4.79 -13.42
CA VAL A 388 -18.65 -3.38 -13.22
C VAL A 388 -18.56 -2.67 -14.56
N SER A 389 -19.17 -1.50 -14.62
CA SER A 389 -19.15 -0.65 -15.80
C SER A 389 -18.79 0.76 -15.39
N PHE A 390 -17.86 1.35 -16.14
CA PHE A 390 -17.57 2.76 -16.05
C PHE A 390 -18.12 3.49 -17.26
N SER A 391 -18.70 4.65 -17.01
CA SER A 391 -19.15 5.58 -18.04
C SER A 391 -18.79 6.99 -17.60
N GLY A 392 -17.60 7.42 -17.97
CA GLY A 392 -17.11 8.77 -17.74
C GLY A 392 -16.98 9.55 -19.04
N GLU A 393 -17.04 10.86 -18.93
CA GLU A 393 -16.86 11.78 -20.04
C GLU A 393 -15.53 12.53 -19.87
N TRP A 394 -14.91 12.89 -20.98
CA TRP A 394 -13.68 13.70 -20.92
C TRP A 394 -13.99 15.10 -20.41
N LYS A 395 -13.10 15.73 -19.63
CA LYS A 395 -13.28 17.14 -19.28
C LYS A 395 -13.23 18.08 -20.49
N PHE A 396 -12.54 17.68 -21.56
CA PHE A 396 -12.48 18.41 -22.82
C PHE A 396 -12.89 17.47 -23.97
N GLN A 397 -13.70 17.97 -24.88
CA GLN A 397 -14.15 17.19 -26.04
C GLN A 397 -13.00 16.93 -27.03
N PHE A 398 -13.00 15.75 -27.65
CA PHE A 398 -12.13 15.46 -28.78
C PHE A 398 -12.76 15.91 -30.10
N ASN A 399 -11.92 16.15 -31.11
CA ASN A 399 -12.40 16.56 -32.43
C ASN A 399 -13.31 15.50 -33.04
N ASP A 400 -14.51 15.91 -33.49
CA ASP A 400 -15.53 14.99 -33.99
C ASP A 400 -15.32 14.53 -35.45
N LYS A 401 -14.24 14.96 -36.10
CA LYS A 401 -13.95 14.52 -37.47
C LYS A 401 -13.44 13.08 -37.45
N PRO A 402 -14.14 12.13 -38.10
CA PRO A 402 -13.72 10.73 -38.11
C PRO A 402 -12.36 10.63 -38.78
N LYS A 403 -11.37 10.20 -37.99
CA LYS A 403 -10.00 9.91 -38.44
C LYS A 403 -9.64 8.49 -38.05
N LYS A 404 -8.88 7.82 -38.90
CA LYS A 404 -8.29 6.51 -38.64
C LYS A 404 -6.78 6.58 -38.82
N ARG A 405 -6.03 5.83 -38.02
CA ARG A 405 -4.58 5.64 -38.18
C ARG A 405 -4.23 4.23 -37.75
N ASP A 406 -3.05 3.78 -38.16
CA ASP A 406 -2.52 2.47 -37.79
C ASP A 406 -2.13 2.47 -36.31
N PHE A 407 -2.67 1.52 -35.56
CA PHE A 407 -2.15 1.05 -34.28
C PHE A 407 -1.17 -0.09 -34.55
N ILE A 408 0.04 -0.01 -34.01
CA ILE A 408 1.10 -0.98 -34.25
C ILE A 408 1.17 -1.94 -33.07
N LYS A 409 0.79 -3.21 -33.27
CA LYS A 409 0.83 -4.27 -32.26
C LYS A 409 2.27 -4.65 -31.89
N LEU A 410 2.43 -5.47 -30.83
CA LEU A 410 3.75 -5.95 -30.39
C LEU A 410 4.49 -6.79 -31.44
N ASN A 411 3.77 -7.53 -32.26
CA ASN A 411 4.35 -8.32 -33.34
C ASN A 411 4.68 -7.49 -34.60
N GLY A 412 4.42 -6.17 -34.58
CA GLY A 412 4.61 -5.27 -35.71
C GLY A 412 3.40 -5.14 -36.65
N ASP A 413 2.35 -5.95 -36.45
CA ASP A 413 1.14 -5.87 -37.27
C ASP A 413 0.46 -4.51 -37.08
N ARG A 414 -0.18 -4.02 -38.16
CA ARG A 414 -0.86 -2.73 -38.18
C ARG A 414 -2.36 -2.93 -38.29
N VAL A 415 -3.11 -2.33 -37.37
CA VAL A 415 -4.57 -2.32 -37.41
C VAL A 415 -5.07 -0.88 -37.48
N LYS A 416 -5.95 -0.60 -38.46
CA LYS A 416 -6.57 0.73 -38.59
C LYS A 416 -7.65 0.91 -37.54
N VAL A 417 -7.43 1.84 -36.60
CA VAL A 417 -8.37 2.13 -35.50
C VAL A 417 -8.94 3.55 -35.62
N PRO A 418 -10.20 3.78 -35.22
CA PRO A 418 -10.74 5.12 -35.07
C PRO A 418 -10.02 5.89 -33.95
N LEU A 419 -9.86 7.20 -34.14
CA LEU A 419 -9.07 8.05 -33.24
C LEU A 419 -9.92 9.01 -32.41
N LEU A 420 -9.41 9.31 -31.22
CA LEU A 420 -9.65 10.54 -30.47
C LEU A 420 -8.45 11.47 -30.74
N TYR A 421 -8.72 12.63 -31.36
CA TYR A 421 -7.67 13.58 -31.73
C TYR A 421 -8.00 14.99 -31.23
N HIS A 422 -7.02 15.67 -30.62
CA HIS A 422 -7.16 17.07 -30.22
C HIS A 422 -5.79 17.76 -30.29
N SER A 423 -5.70 18.86 -31.03
CA SER A 423 -4.41 19.52 -31.34
C SER A 423 -3.82 20.33 -30.20
N LYS A 424 -4.65 20.70 -29.20
CA LYS A 424 -4.26 21.55 -28.07
C LYS A 424 -5.00 21.13 -26.78
N TYR A 425 -4.92 19.86 -26.42
CA TYR A 425 -5.65 19.29 -25.28
C TYR A 425 -4.95 19.70 -23.99
N LEU A 426 -5.70 20.14 -22.97
CA LEU A 426 -5.14 20.49 -21.68
C LEU A 426 -5.01 19.23 -20.81
N ALA A 427 -3.79 18.74 -20.63
CA ALA A 427 -3.48 17.53 -19.85
C ALA A 427 -2.09 17.61 -19.21
N THR A 428 -1.82 16.74 -18.24
CA THR A 428 -0.48 16.60 -17.66
C THR A 428 0.23 15.43 -18.34
N MET A 429 1.48 15.63 -18.75
CA MET A 429 2.30 14.59 -19.38
C MET A 429 3.76 14.76 -18.97
N MET A 430 4.41 13.65 -18.62
CA MET A 430 5.84 13.61 -18.30
C MET A 430 6.41 12.21 -18.57
N TYR A 431 7.74 12.10 -18.63
CA TYR A 431 8.40 10.81 -18.54
C TYR A 431 8.61 10.47 -17.07
N VAL A 432 8.12 9.31 -16.64
CA VAL A 432 8.24 8.85 -15.25
C VAL A 432 9.34 7.80 -15.20
N VAL A 433 10.46 8.15 -14.57
CA VAL A 433 11.71 7.36 -14.59
C VAL A 433 11.50 6.01 -13.92
N GLU A 434 10.79 6.00 -12.79
CA GLU A 434 10.47 4.84 -11.98
C GLU A 434 9.64 3.82 -12.76
N MET A 435 8.76 4.31 -13.65
CA MET A 435 7.91 3.49 -14.50
C MET A 435 8.54 3.14 -15.85
N LYS A 436 9.65 3.80 -16.23
CA LYS A 436 10.24 3.74 -17.58
C LYS A 436 9.22 3.97 -18.70
N ALA A 437 8.28 4.88 -18.47
CA ALA A 437 7.18 5.14 -19.39
C ALA A 437 6.93 6.64 -19.56
N GLN A 438 6.46 7.02 -20.75
CA GLN A 438 5.81 8.31 -20.91
C GLN A 438 4.39 8.19 -20.36
N VAL A 439 4.03 9.03 -19.38
CA VAL A 439 2.72 8.96 -18.72
C VAL A 439 1.95 10.24 -19.00
N ALA A 440 0.69 10.09 -19.41
CA ALA A 440 -0.25 11.18 -19.54
C ALA A 440 -1.45 10.97 -18.61
N LYS A 441 -1.83 12.03 -17.90
CA LYS A 441 -3.03 12.11 -17.08
C LYS A 441 -4.09 12.95 -17.80
N PHE A 442 -5.24 12.35 -18.03
CA PHE A 442 -6.41 12.99 -18.61
C PHE A 442 -7.53 13.06 -17.59
N SER A 443 -7.96 14.27 -17.23
CA SER A 443 -9.10 14.45 -16.32
C SER A 443 -10.42 14.12 -17.03
N LEU A 444 -11.28 13.41 -16.31
CA LEU A 444 -12.64 13.05 -16.69
C LEU A 444 -13.64 13.75 -15.74
N THR A 445 -14.93 13.62 -16.04
CA THR A 445 -16.02 14.06 -15.14
C THR A 445 -16.10 13.17 -13.89
N GLY A 446 -16.69 13.70 -12.81
CA GLY A 446 -16.94 12.97 -11.56
C GLY A 446 -15.67 12.60 -10.76
N ASP A 447 -14.68 13.50 -10.75
CA ASP A 447 -13.40 13.34 -10.05
C ASP A 447 -12.68 12.03 -10.40
N ASN A 448 -12.61 11.73 -11.69
CA ASN A 448 -11.84 10.62 -12.21
C ASN A 448 -10.74 11.12 -13.15
N SER A 449 -9.66 10.38 -13.22
CA SER A 449 -8.57 10.62 -14.15
C SER A 449 -8.14 9.31 -14.81
N LEU A 450 -7.90 9.37 -16.11
CA LEU A 450 -7.29 8.29 -16.88
C LEU A 450 -5.78 8.54 -16.98
N TYR A 451 -5.00 7.57 -16.53
CA TYR A 451 -3.55 7.55 -16.68
C TYR A 451 -3.21 6.55 -17.78
N ILE A 452 -2.47 7.00 -18.79
CA ILE A 452 -1.96 6.14 -19.86
C ILE A 452 -0.44 6.09 -19.72
N LEU A 453 0.08 4.89 -19.46
CA LEU A 453 1.51 4.60 -19.37
C LEU A 453 1.93 3.98 -20.70
N LEU A 454 2.71 4.75 -21.45
CA LEU A 454 3.13 4.40 -22.80
C LEU A 454 4.60 3.95 -22.76
N PRO A 455 4.89 2.66 -23.04
CA PRO A 455 6.26 2.15 -23.12
C PRO A 455 7.07 2.89 -24.19
N HIS A 456 8.40 2.86 -24.06
CA HIS A 456 9.31 3.57 -24.95
C HIS A 456 9.10 3.20 -26.43
N SER A 457 9.09 1.90 -26.74
CA SER A 457 8.78 1.36 -28.06
C SER A 457 7.58 0.39 -28.02
N ASN A 458 7.24 -0.19 -29.17
CA ASN A 458 6.20 -1.21 -29.31
C ASN A 458 6.74 -2.65 -29.17
N THR A 459 7.84 -2.84 -28.41
CA THR A 459 8.41 -4.17 -28.17
C THR A 459 7.87 -4.79 -26.90
N GLU A 460 7.81 -6.12 -26.87
CA GLU A 460 7.44 -6.90 -25.67
C GLU A 460 8.34 -6.56 -24.48
N ALA A 461 9.65 -6.40 -24.71
CA ALA A 461 10.63 -6.10 -23.67
C ALA A 461 10.37 -4.74 -22.99
N ASP A 462 9.97 -3.72 -23.75
CA ASP A 462 9.66 -2.40 -23.19
C ASP A 462 8.34 -2.42 -22.42
N LEU A 463 7.32 -3.13 -22.91
CA LEU A 463 6.07 -3.32 -22.16
C LEU A 463 6.35 -4.02 -20.82
N GLN A 464 7.08 -5.13 -20.85
CA GLN A 464 7.43 -5.89 -19.65
C GLN A 464 8.28 -5.08 -18.66
N GLN A 465 9.11 -4.15 -19.14
CA GLN A 465 9.85 -3.23 -18.26
C GLN A 465 8.92 -2.32 -17.47
N VAL A 466 7.86 -1.80 -18.10
CA VAL A 466 6.84 -1.01 -17.39
C VAL A 466 6.07 -1.91 -16.43
N GLU A 467 5.64 -3.10 -16.86
CA GLU A 467 4.88 -4.04 -16.03
C GLU A 467 5.64 -4.50 -14.78
N LYS A 468 6.96 -4.73 -14.88
CA LYS A 468 7.81 -5.06 -13.73
C LYS A 468 7.92 -3.91 -12.72
N ARG A 469 7.65 -2.68 -13.13
CA ARG A 469 7.69 -1.48 -12.29
C ARG A 469 6.33 -1.07 -11.75
N MET A 470 5.25 -1.75 -12.12
CA MET A 470 3.89 -1.56 -11.59
C MET A 470 3.78 -2.12 -10.15
N THR A 471 4.60 -1.62 -9.23
CA THR A 471 4.48 -1.85 -7.79
C THR A 471 3.64 -0.76 -7.16
N ASP A 472 3.08 -1.01 -5.99
CA ASP A 472 2.23 -0.08 -5.27
C ASP A 472 2.95 1.24 -4.95
N GLY A 473 4.21 1.17 -4.48
CA GLY A 473 5.02 2.34 -4.19
C GLY A 473 5.30 3.19 -5.43
N ASN A 474 5.71 2.57 -6.54
CA ASN A 474 6.01 3.30 -7.78
C ASN A 474 4.74 3.94 -8.37
N VAL A 475 3.60 3.24 -8.30
CA VAL A 475 2.32 3.78 -8.77
C VAL A 475 1.88 4.96 -7.91
N ARG A 476 1.94 4.87 -6.57
CA ARG A 476 1.59 6.00 -5.69
C ARG A 476 2.49 7.21 -5.99
N GLN A 477 3.80 7.00 -6.10
CA GLN A 477 4.74 8.07 -6.44
C GLN A 477 4.45 8.69 -7.81
N MET A 478 4.16 7.87 -8.84
CA MET A 478 3.74 8.35 -10.15
C MET A 478 2.49 9.22 -10.07
N MET A 479 1.49 8.81 -9.29
CA MET A 479 0.24 9.56 -9.12
C MET A 479 0.50 10.92 -8.44
N GLU A 480 1.35 10.95 -7.41
CA GLU A 480 1.75 12.18 -6.73
C GLU A 480 2.47 13.16 -7.66
N HIS A 481 3.47 12.67 -8.41
CA HIS A 481 4.20 13.48 -9.39
C HIS A 481 3.26 14.10 -10.43
N LEU A 482 2.33 13.33 -10.99
CA LEU A 482 1.38 13.81 -12.00
C LEU A 482 0.31 14.73 -11.43
N ARG A 483 -0.02 14.63 -10.14
CA ARG A 483 -0.95 15.56 -9.46
C ARG A 483 -0.28 16.89 -9.13
N ALA A 484 0.99 16.87 -8.74
CA ALA A 484 1.76 18.07 -8.45
C ALA A 484 2.11 18.88 -9.71
N ALA A 485 2.22 18.21 -10.87
CA ALA A 485 2.56 18.86 -12.13
C ALA A 485 1.36 19.62 -12.74
N ALA A 486 1.61 20.86 -13.15
CA ALA A 486 0.60 21.69 -13.82
C ALA A 486 0.24 21.14 -15.21
N PRO A 487 -1.05 21.17 -15.60
CA PRO A 487 -1.46 20.75 -16.93
C PRO A 487 -0.94 21.71 -18.01
N GLN A 488 -0.67 21.18 -19.19
CA GLN A 488 -0.17 21.91 -20.35
C GLN A 488 -0.96 21.56 -21.62
N ASN A 489 -0.86 22.43 -22.63
CA ASN A 489 -1.46 22.16 -23.93
C ASN A 489 -0.58 21.17 -24.71
N ILE A 490 -1.15 20.03 -25.09
CA ILE A 490 -0.48 18.97 -25.84
C ILE A 490 -1.29 18.54 -27.06
N GLU A 491 -0.63 18.08 -28.12
CA GLU A 491 -1.30 17.38 -29.21
C GLU A 491 -1.55 15.93 -28.80
N VAL A 492 -2.80 15.49 -28.80
CA VAL A 492 -3.22 14.16 -28.33
C VAL A 492 -3.78 13.34 -29.46
N THR A 493 -3.28 12.09 -29.59
CA THR A 493 -3.84 11.06 -30.45
C THR A 493 -3.99 9.75 -29.66
N LEU A 494 -5.23 9.35 -29.39
CA LEU A 494 -5.57 8.09 -28.72
C LEU A 494 -6.44 7.22 -29.63
N PRO A 495 -6.36 5.89 -29.55
CA PRO A 495 -7.38 5.03 -30.16
C PRO A 495 -8.69 5.18 -29.37
N GLN A 496 -9.83 5.03 -30.05
CA GLN A 496 -11.06 4.73 -29.32
C GLN A 496 -10.96 3.30 -28.79
N ILE A 497 -11.30 3.11 -27.53
CA ILE A 497 -11.11 1.84 -26.83
C ILE A 497 -12.47 1.39 -26.30
N LYS A 498 -12.81 0.12 -26.59
CA LYS A 498 -13.94 -0.56 -25.98
C LYS A 498 -13.50 -1.94 -25.54
N LEU A 499 -13.30 -2.10 -24.24
CA LEU A 499 -12.84 -3.36 -23.65
C LEU A 499 -13.99 -4.06 -22.94
N ASP A 500 -14.16 -5.32 -23.28
CA ASP A 500 -15.07 -6.28 -22.64
C ASP A 500 -14.25 -7.52 -22.33
N VAL A 501 -13.79 -7.65 -21.08
CA VAL A 501 -12.84 -8.68 -20.66
C VAL A 501 -13.40 -9.42 -19.43
N GLU A 502 -13.35 -10.75 -19.51
CA GLU A 502 -13.67 -11.67 -18.41
C GLU A 502 -12.39 -12.43 -18.03
N PRO A 503 -11.64 -11.96 -17.02
CA PRO A 503 -10.46 -12.69 -16.55
C PRO A 503 -10.84 -13.96 -15.78
N ASN A 504 -9.92 -14.93 -15.75
CA ASN A 504 -10.11 -16.18 -15.02
C ASN A 504 -9.94 -15.98 -13.51
N MET A 505 -11.06 -15.70 -12.83
CA MET A 505 -11.04 -15.41 -11.40
C MET A 505 -10.67 -16.63 -10.55
N ILE A 506 -11.05 -17.85 -10.92
CA ILE A 506 -10.70 -19.04 -10.14
C ILE A 506 -9.18 -19.21 -10.06
N THR A 507 -8.50 -19.11 -11.20
CA THR A 507 -7.03 -19.19 -11.26
C THR A 507 -6.39 -18.06 -10.44
N LEU A 508 -6.93 -16.85 -10.52
CA LEU A 508 -6.47 -15.71 -9.73
C LEU A 508 -6.61 -15.96 -8.23
N ILE A 509 -7.80 -16.34 -7.75
CA ILE A 509 -8.07 -16.56 -6.33
C ILE A 509 -7.16 -17.64 -5.75
N LYS A 510 -6.90 -18.72 -6.50
CA LYS A 510 -5.92 -19.73 -6.11
C LYS A 510 -4.50 -19.17 -6.01
N LYS A 511 -4.06 -18.37 -6.98
CA LYS A 511 -2.73 -17.70 -6.96
C LYS A 511 -2.59 -16.69 -5.81
N LEU A 512 -3.70 -16.14 -5.32
CA LEU A 512 -3.71 -15.28 -4.13
C LEU A 512 -3.63 -16.05 -2.81
N GLY A 513 -3.62 -17.40 -2.85
CA GLY A 513 -3.53 -18.25 -1.67
C GLY A 513 -4.90 -18.60 -1.05
N LEU A 514 -5.99 -18.43 -1.81
CA LEU A 514 -7.36 -18.66 -1.36
C LEU A 514 -7.94 -19.98 -1.89
N SER A 515 -7.10 -21.00 -2.09
CA SER A 515 -7.55 -22.32 -2.57
C SER A 515 -8.54 -22.98 -1.61
N SER A 516 -8.40 -22.74 -0.30
CA SER A 516 -9.30 -23.29 0.73
C SER A 516 -10.76 -22.87 0.55
N LEU A 517 -11.03 -21.74 -0.14
CA LEU A 517 -12.40 -21.34 -0.50
C LEU A 517 -13.12 -22.41 -1.32
N PHE A 518 -12.40 -23.19 -2.13
CA PHE A 518 -12.94 -24.22 -3.00
C PHE A 518 -12.97 -25.62 -2.37
N GLU A 519 -12.42 -25.77 -1.15
CA GLU A 519 -12.21 -27.07 -0.50
C GLU A 519 -13.04 -27.21 0.78
N GLY A 520 -13.46 -26.10 1.38
CA GLY A 520 -14.23 -26.07 2.62
C GLY A 520 -13.79 -24.88 3.47
N ALA A 521 -14.35 -23.71 3.17
CA ALA A 521 -14.04 -22.49 3.89
C ALA A 521 -14.88 -22.33 5.15
N SER A 522 -14.22 -21.84 6.19
CA SER A 522 -14.85 -21.48 7.46
C SER A 522 -15.54 -20.12 7.31
N LEU A 523 -16.81 -20.18 6.91
CA LEU A 523 -17.70 -19.03 6.72
C LEU A 523 -18.83 -19.05 7.77
N SER A 524 -18.47 -19.27 9.04
CA SER A 524 -19.43 -19.52 10.12
C SER A 524 -20.44 -18.38 10.34
N CYS A 525 -20.06 -17.15 9.97
CA CYS A 525 -20.95 -16.00 10.08
C CYS A 525 -21.93 -15.91 8.91
N LEU A 526 -21.58 -16.45 7.75
CA LEU A 526 -22.50 -16.64 6.64
C LEU A 526 -23.49 -17.76 6.96
N GLN A 527 -22.99 -18.94 7.33
CA GLN A 527 -23.79 -20.11 7.70
C GLN A 527 -23.22 -20.79 8.95
N PRO A 528 -23.96 -20.84 10.07
CA PRO A 528 -23.53 -21.57 11.25
C PRO A 528 -23.44 -23.08 11.00
N GLY A 529 -22.37 -23.72 11.49
CA GLY A 529 -22.30 -25.17 11.64
C GLY A 529 -21.93 -25.98 10.38
N GLY A 530 -21.32 -25.38 9.36
CA GLY A 530 -20.80 -26.13 8.21
C GLY A 530 -19.70 -25.39 7.45
N ASP A 531 -18.75 -26.15 6.91
CA ASP A 531 -17.80 -25.65 5.93
C ASP A 531 -18.51 -25.46 4.59
N LEU A 532 -18.25 -24.32 3.94
CA LEU A 532 -18.88 -23.98 2.68
C LEU A 532 -17.86 -23.99 1.55
N VAL A 533 -18.31 -24.46 0.39
CA VAL A 533 -17.51 -24.44 -0.83
C VAL A 533 -17.96 -23.26 -1.68
N LEU A 534 -17.01 -22.42 -2.07
CA LEU A 534 -17.18 -21.46 -3.16
C LEU A 534 -17.12 -22.22 -4.49
N ASP A 535 -18.26 -22.40 -5.16
CA ASP A 535 -18.30 -23.13 -6.43
C ASP A 535 -17.75 -22.31 -7.59
N ASP A 536 -18.04 -21.00 -7.61
CA ASP A 536 -17.64 -20.13 -8.72
C ASP A 536 -17.47 -18.68 -8.27
N ILE A 537 -16.56 -17.99 -8.94
CA ILE A 537 -16.35 -16.55 -8.82
C ILE A 537 -16.19 -15.96 -10.21
N LYS A 538 -16.94 -14.91 -10.51
CA LYS A 538 -16.89 -14.24 -11.80
C LYS A 538 -16.65 -12.75 -11.65
N HIS A 539 -15.81 -12.25 -12.54
CA HIS A 539 -15.58 -10.82 -12.71
C HIS A 539 -15.68 -10.47 -14.19
N LYS A 540 -16.50 -9.48 -14.51
CA LYS A 540 -16.56 -8.91 -15.86
C LYS A 540 -16.50 -7.40 -15.81
N ALA A 541 -15.55 -6.85 -16.56
CA ALA A 541 -15.27 -5.44 -16.60
C ALA A 541 -15.60 -4.89 -17.99
N PHE A 542 -16.45 -3.87 -18.03
CA PHE A 542 -16.75 -3.10 -19.23
C PHE A 542 -16.22 -1.68 -19.09
N LEU A 543 -15.36 -1.27 -20.01
CA LEU A 543 -14.87 0.10 -20.10
C LEU A 543 -14.96 0.59 -21.55
N ALA A 544 -15.62 1.73 -21.71
CA ALA A 544 -15.68 2.44 -22.97
C ALA A 544 -15.42 3.93 -22.72
N LEU A 545 -14.49 4.50 -23.49
CA LEU A 545 -14.24 5.94 -23.50
C LEU A 545 -14.75 6.50 -24.81
N THR A 546 -15.83 7.28 -24.75
CA THR A 546 -16.43 7.89 -25.95
C THR A 546 -15.78 9.24 -26.26
N LYS A 547 -16.09 9.83 -27.42
CA LYS A 547 -15.59 11.16 -27.82
C LYS A 547 -16.20 12.33 -27.04
N HIS A 548 -17.27 12.09 -26.29
CA HIS A 548 -18.06 13.12 -25.62
C HIS A 548 -17.39 13.60 -24.33
N GLY A 549 -17.55 14.89 -24.04
CA GLY A 549 -16.91 15.58 -22.93
C GLY A 549 -17.56 16.93 -22.64
N VAL A 550 -17.11 17.62 -21.59
CA VAL A 550 -17.63 18.94 -21.23
C VAL A 550 -17.13 19.98 -22.23
N GLU A 551 -18.03 20.83 -22.71
CA GLU A 551 -17.73 21.92 -23.63
C GLU A 551 -17.20 23.13 -22.84
N ALA A 552 -15.92 23.11 -22.49
CA ALA A 552 -15.25 24.26 -21.90
C ALA A 552 -14.58 25.11 -23.00
N GLY A 553 -15.25 26.20 -23.36
CA GLY A 553 -14.85 27.11 -24.41
C GLY A 553 -13.56 27.88 -24.10
N ALA A 554 -12.64 27.85 -25.06
CA ALA A 554 -11.94 29.01 -25.61
C ALA A 554 -10.96 28.50 -26.68
N VAL A 555 -11.44 28.44 -27.93
CA VAL A 555 -10.56 28.39 -29.09
C VAL A 555 -9.88 29.76 -29.19
N THR A 556 -8.84 29.98 -28.39
CA THR A 556 -7.91 31.10 -28.63
C THR A 556 -6.91 30.60 -29.67
N THR A 557 -7.25 30.78 -30.95
CA THR A 557 -6.32 30.68 -32.08
C THR A 557 -5.34 31.83 -32.01
N LEU A 558 -4.34 31.69 -31.14
CA LEU A 558 -3.09 32.43 -31.27
C LEU A 558 -2.11 31.50 -31.96
N SER A 559 -1.99 31.69 -33.28
CA SER A 559 -0.97 31.08 -34.12
C SER A 559 0.38 31.66 -33.72
N PHE A 560 1.05 31.01 -32.77
CA PHE A 560 2.48 31.14 -32.62
C PHE A 560 3.10 29.78 -32.93
N SER A 561 3.98 29.80 -33.92
CA SER A 561 4.85 28.70 -34.35
C SER A 561 5.73 28.20 -33.19
N ARG A 562 5.17 27.34 -32.33
CA ARG A 562 5.91 26.44 -31.45
C ARG A 562 5.27 25.07 -31.59
N SER A 563 6.08 24.05 -31.89
CA SER A 563 5.63 22.65 -31.86
C SER A 563 5.17 22.31 -30.45
N LEU A 564 3.87 22.06 -30.28
CA LEU A 564 3.34 21.57 -29.00
C LEU A 564 3.90 20.16 -28.72
N PRO A 565 4.16 19.79 -27.46
CA PRO A 565 4.47 18.40 -27.12
C PRO A 565 3.33 17.48 -27.55
N SER A 566 3.65 16.29 -28.06
CA SER A 566 2.67 15.33 -28.56
C SER A 566 2.60 14.06 -27.70
N PHE A 567 1.39 13.58 -27.41
CA PHE A 567 1.14 12.26 -26.82
C PHE A 567 0.36 11.39 -27.82
N SER A 568 0.93 10.27 -28.25
CA SER A 568 0.33 9.38 -29.25
C SER A 568 0.38 7.92 -28.81
N ALA A 569 -0.76 7.41 -28.31
CA ALA A 569 -0.89 6.04 -27.80
C ALA A 569 -1.31 5.03 -28.89
N LEU A 570 -0.56 4.98 -30.00
CA LEU A 570 -0.85 4.10 -31.16
C LEU A 570 0.04 2.85 -31.22
N ARG A 571 0.35 2.33 -30.03
CA ARG A 571 1.07 1.10 -29.76
C ARG A 571 0.60 0.57 -28.40
N PRO A 572 0.87 -0.69 -28.03
CA PRO A 572 0.47 -1.24 -26.74
C PRO A 572 0.83 -0.35 -25.55
N PHE A 573 -0.14 -0.16 -24.66
CA PHE A 573 0.00 0.71 -23.49
C PHE A 573 -0.77 0.13 -22.30
N ILE A 574 -0.37 0.54 -21.10
CA ILE A 574 -1.06 0.25 -19.85
C ILE A 574 -1.94 1.46 -19.52
N MET A 575 -3.11 1.20 -18.97
CA MET A 575 -4.04 2.23 -18.53
C MET A 575 -4.51 1.98 -17.10
N MET A 576 -4.67 3.07 -16.36
CA MET A 576 -5.27 3.08 -15.03
C MET A 576 -6.34 4.15 -14.99
N LEU A 577 -7.57 3.75 -14.73
CA LEU A 577 -8.63 4.69 -14.40
C LEU A 577 -8.68 4.82 -12.88
N TRP A 578 -8.56 6.05 -12.39
CA TRP A 578 -8.42 6.36 -10.98
C TRP A 578 -9.50 7.33 -10.53
N ASN A 579 -10.05 7.15 -9.34
CA ASN A 579 -10.91 8.15 -8.72
C ASN A 579 -10.05 9.07 -7.83
N ASP A 580 -10.01 10.35 -8.17
CA ASP A 580 -9.14 11.33 -7.54
C ASP A 580 -9.57 11.66 -6.10
N GLU A 581 -10.87 11.56 -5.77
CA GLU A 581 -11.41 11.81 -4.43
C GLU A 581 -11.23 10.60 -3.48
N ALA A 582 -11.73 9.43 -3.91
CA ALA A 582 -11.57 8.16 -3.21
C ALA A 582 -10.10 7.72 -3.13
N ASN A 583 -9.26 8.24 -4.05
CA ASN A 583 -7.84 7.96 -4.20
C ASN A 583 -7.52 6.46 -4.35
N VAL A 584 -8.27 5.78 -5.23
CA VAL A 584 -8.13 4.35 -5.51
C VAL A 584 -8.26 4.05 -7.01
N PRO A 585 -7.63 2.96 -7.49
CA PRO A 585 -7.77 2.53 -8.87
C PRO A 585 -9.15 1.89 -9.11
N LEU A 586 -9.92 2.47 -10.03
CA LEU A 586 -11.20 1.93 -10.48
C LEU A 586 -11.02 0.79 -11.46
N PHE A 587 -10.14 0.97 -12.45
CA PHE A 587 -9.81 -0.04 -13.45
C PHE A 587 -8.33 -0.02 -13.74
N VAL A 588 -7.77 -1.20 -13.97
CA VAL A 588 -6.40 -1.38 -14.46
C VAL A 588 -6.46 -2.32 -15.66
N GLY A 589 -5.69 -2.00 -16.68
CA GLY A 589 -5.68 -2.80 -17.89
C GLY A 589 -4.51 -2.49 -18.80
N ARG A 590 -4.37 -3.30 -19.85
CA ARG A 590 -3.48 -3.04 -20.97
C ARG A 590 -4.24 -3.22 -22.28
N VAL A 591 -3.92 -2.36 -23.23
CA VAL A 591 -4.47 -2.42 -24.59
C VAL A 591 -3.37 -2.94 -25.50
N MET A 592 -3.57 -4.15 -26.01
CA MET A 592 -2.72 -4.80 -27.00
C MET A 592 -3.32 -4.65 -28.41
N GLU A 593 -4.65 -4.57 -28.47
CA GLU A 593 -5.46 -4.36 -29.67
C GLU A 593 -6.74 -3.56 -29.28
N PRO A 594 -6.88 -2.28 -29.69
CA PRO A 594 -7.95 -1.38 -29.22
C PRO A 594 -9.38 -1.73 -29.63
#